data_AF-A0A542AFW6-F1
#
_entry.id   AF-A0A542AFW6-F1
#
_cell.length_a   1.000
_cell.length_b   1.000
_cell.length_c   1.000
_cell.angle_alpha   90.00
_cell.angle_beta   90.00
_cell.angle_gamma   90.00
#
_symmetry.space_group_name_H-M   'P 1'
#
loop_
_entity.id
_entity.type
_entity.pdbx_description
1 polymer ?
#
loop_
_entity_poly.entity_id
_entity_poly.type
_entity_poly.pdbx_seq_one_letter_code
_entity_poly.pdbx_strand_id
1 'polypeptide(L)'
;MDNETRAAFERLLRIACTDMHQANRVANFVLAWWNAESLGGFDLADLFAVDSAIAADMALVFNHLARLSNAEYPNEYRREIEGIIAQWRPGIWARAQATA
;
A
#
# COMPACT_ATOMS: atom_id res chain seq x y z
N MET A 1 13.70 -4.53 4.31
CA MET A 1 12.73 -5.47 4.92
C MET A 1 13.34 -6.84 5.22
N ASP A 2 12.97 -7.46 6.35
CA ASP A 2 13.21 -8.89 6.60
C ASP A 2 12.23 -9.78 5.80
N ASN A 3 12.45 -11.10 5.80
CA ASN A 3 11.68 -12.05 4.98
C ASN A 3 10.19 -12.10 5.37
N GLU A 4 9.88 -11.98 6.66
CA GLU A 4 8.50 -12.05 7.16
C GLU A 4 7.72 -10.80 6.73
N THR A 5 8.33 -9.62 6.94
CA THR A 5 7.78 -8.33 6.51
C THR A 5 7.60 -8.29 5.00
N ARG A 6 8.58 -8.79 4.24
CA ARG A 6 8.48 -8.89 2.78
C ARG A 6 7.30 -9.76 2.37
N ALA A 7 7.16 -10.94 2.96
CA ALA A 7 6.05 -11.84 2.63
C ALA A 7 4.68 -11.25 2.98
N ALA A 8 4.57 -10.51 4.08
CA ALA A 8 3.36 -9.77 4.45
C ALA A 8 3.06 -8.67 3.44
N PHE A 9 4.06 -7.86 3.08
CA PHE A 9 3.89 -6.79 2.10
C PHE A 9 3.45 -7.35 0.73
N GLU A 10 4.04 -8.45 0.26
CA GLU A 10 3.63 -9.10 -0.98
C GLU A 10 2.19 -9.65 -0.94
N ARG A 11 1.71 -10.12 0.22
CA ARG A 11 0.29 -10.48 0.39
C ARG A 11 -0.60 -9.24 0.28
N LEU A 12 -0.23 -8.14 0.92
CA LEU A 12 -0.98 -6.87 0.84
C LEU A 12 -1.03 -6.35 -0.60
N LEU A 13 0.09 -6.37 -1.33
CA LEU A 13 0.12 -5.98 -2.75
C LEU A 13 -0.86 -6.82 -3.59
N ARG A 14 -0.84 -8.15 -3.41
CA ARG A 14 -1.79 -9.05 -4.12
C ARG A 14 -3.24 -8.71 -3.80
N ILE A 15 -3.56 -8.42 -2.55
CA ILE A 15 -4.93 -8.08 -2.12
C ILE A 15 -5.36 -6.73 -2.70
N ALA A 16 -4.48 -5.72 -2.66
CA ALA A 16 -4.76 -4.37 -3.17
C ALA A 16 -5.08 -4.35 -4.68
N CYS A 17 -4.56 -5.30 -5.46
CA CYS A 17 -4.87 -5.46 -6.88
C CYS A 17 -6.20 -6.16 -7.17
N THR A 18 -6.95 -6.58 -6.15
CA THR A 18 -8.26 -7.23 -6.32
C THR A 18 -9.42 -6.23 -6.21
N ASP A 19 -10.61 -6.63 -6.62
CA ASP A 19 -11.85 -5.84 -6.46
C ASP A 19 -12.65 -6.23 -5.20
N MET A 20 -12.00 -6.84 -4.21
CA MET A 20 -12.66 -7.21 -2.95
C MET A 20 -12.92 -5.98 -2.07
N HIS A 21 -13.94 -6.06 -1.21
CA HIS A 21 -14.33 -4.94 -0.34
C HIS A 21 -13.21 -4.39 0.55
N GLN A 22 -12.22 -5.23 0.92
CA GLN A 22 -11.09 -4.86 1.76
C GLN A 22 -9.90 -4.33 0.95
N ALA A 23 -9.88 -4.57 -0.37
CA ALA A 23 -8.75 -4.21 -1.24
C ALA A 23 -8.50 -2.70 -1.27
N ASN A 24 -9.55 -1.88 -1.24
CA ASN A 24 -9.41 -0.42 -1.17
C ASN A 24 -8.64 0.02 0.08
N ARG A 25 -8.93 -0.59 1.24
CA ARG A 25 -8.27 -0.27 2.51
C ARG A 25 -6.80 -0.66 2.48
N VAL A 26 -6.50 -1.82 1.93
CA VAL A 26 -5.12 -2.28 1.70
C VAL A 26 -4.39 -1.35 0.73
N ALA A 27 -5.05 -0.93 -0.35
CA ALA A 27 -4.50 0.04 -1.28
C ALA A 27 -4.20 1.38 -0.58
N ASN A 28 -5.10 1.90 0.26
CA ASN A 28 -4.85 3.14 1.00
C ASN A 28 -3.62 3.02 1.90
N PHE A 29 -3.43 1.89 2.58
CA PHE A 29 -2.22 1.63 3.37
C PHE A 29 -0.94 1.65 2.52
N VAL A 30 -0.92 0.88 1.42
CA VAL A 30 0.25 0.80 0.52
C VAL A 30 0.57 2.16 -0.10
N LEU A 31 -0.45 2.87 -0.58
CA LEU A 31 -0.27 4.16 -1.24
C LEU A 31 0.10 5.29 -0.27
N ALA A 32 -0.35 5.23 0.99
CA ALA A 32 0.07 6.16 2.02
C ALA A 32 1.57 6.06 2.31
N TRP A 33 2.13 4.84 2.32
CA TRP A 33 3.58 4.67 2.41
C TRP A 33 4.28 5.19 1.15
N TRP A 34 3.74 4.92 -0.05
CA TRP A 34 4.38 5.35 -1.30
C TRP A 34 4.42 6.88 -1.49
N ASN A 35 3.28 7.55 -1.32
CA ASN A 35 3.15 9.01 -1.40
C ASN A 35 1.78 9.47 -0.87
N ALA A 36 1.66 9.68 0.44
CA ALA A 36 0.40 10.13 1.05
C ALA A 36 -0.07 11.52 0.57
N GLU A 37 0.85 12.43 0.23
CA GLU A 37 0.51 13.80 -0.20
C GLU A 37 -0.31 13.78 -1.49
N SER A 38 0.06 12.91 -2.44
CA SER A 38 -0.60 12.84 -3.75
C SER A 38 -1.61 11.71 -3.85
N LEU A 39 -1.45 10.62 -3.10
CA LEU A 39 -2.26 9.41 -3.24
C LEU A 39 -3.21 9.17 -2.05
N GLY A 40 -3.19 10.05 -1.06
CA GLY A 40 -4.03 9.98 0.13
C GLY A 40 -3.39 9.16 1.26
N GLY A 41 -3.79 9.49 2.49
CA GLY A 41 -3.33 8.80 3.69
C GLY A 41 -4.08 7.50 3.98
N PHE A 42 -3.72 6.89 5.11
CA PHE A 42 -4.36 5.70 5.65
C PHE A 42 -5.09 6.05 6.95
N ASP A 43 -6.36 5.64 7.06
CA ASP A 43 -7.15 5.80 8.29
C ASP A 43 -6.92 4.59 9.20
N LEU A 44 -6.47 4.80 10.44
CA LEU A 44 -6.26 3.71 11.39
C LEU A 44 -7.54 2.91 11.69
N ALA A 45 -8.72 3.52 11.51
CA ALA A 45 -9.99 2.80 11.66
C ALA A 45 -10.19 1.71 10.60
N ASP A 46 -9.49 1.76 9.45
CA ASP A 46 -9.55 0.72 8.43
C ASP A 46 -9.04 -0.64 8.94
N LEU A 47 -8.22 -0.67 9.99
CA LEU A 47 -7.77 -1.91 10.64
C LEU A 47 -8.94 -2.72 11.24
N PHE A 48 -10.03 -2.07 11.65
CA PHE A 48 -11.22 -2.75 12.18
C PHE A 48 -12.13 -3.30 11.07
N ALA A 49 -11.87 -2.94 9.82
CA ALA A 49 -12.72 -3.23 8.68
C ALA A 49 -12.06 -4.17 7.65
N VAL A 50 -10.95 -4.81 8.04
CA VAL A 50 -10.27 -5.86 7.29
C VAL A 50 -10.17 -7.13 8.14
N ASP A 51 -9.95 -8.27 7.50
CA ASP A 51 -9.73 -9.52 8.23
C ASP A 51 -8.49 -9.40 9.15
N SER A 52 -8.52 -10.10 10.29
CA SER A 52 -7.46 -10.01 11.30
C SER A 52 -6.07 -10.37 10.76
N ALA A 53 -5.99 -11.28 9.79
CA ALA A 53 -4.75 -11.64 9.11
C ALA A 53 -4.20 -10.47 8.27
N ILE A 54 -5.07 -9.70 7.61
CA ILE A 54 -4.68 -8.53 6.82
C ILE A 54 -4.24 -7.39 7.74
N ALA A 55 -4.96 -7.16 8.84
CA ALA A 55 -4.56 -6.19 9.85
C ALA A 55 -3.18 -6.54 10.46
N ALA A 56 -2.90 -7.83 10.70
CA ALA A 56 -1.60 -8.29 11.18
C ALA A 56 -0.48 -8.04 10.15
N ASP A 57 -0.74 -8.28 8.86
CA ASP A 57 0.21 -7.97 7.79
C ASP A 57 0.50 -6.46 7.71
N MET A 58 -0.53 -5.61 7.82
CA MET A 58 -0.36 -4.14 7.89
C MET A 58 0.48 -3.73 9.10
N ALA A 59 0.22 -4.32 10.27
CA ALA A 59 0.96 -4.03 11.49
C ALA A 59 2.45 -4.43 11.39
N LEU A 60 2.75 -5.56 10.74
CA LEU A 60 4.13 -6.00 10.52
C LEU A 60 4.90 -5.01 9.63
N VAL A 61 4.28 -4.58 8.53
CA VAL A 61 4.86 -3.56 7.64
C VAL A 61 5.01 -2.22 8.38
N PHE A 62 3.98 -1.78 9.11
CA PHE A 62 4.05 -0.55 9.89
C PHE A 62 5.19 -0.58 10.93
N ASN A 63 5.33 -1.69 11.66
CA ASN A 63 6.42 -1.89 12.61
C ASN A 63 7.79 -1.86 11.92
N HIS A 64 7.91 -2.40 10.69
CA HIS A 64 9.13 -2.25 9.91
C HIS A 64 9.43 -0.79 9.59
N LEU A 65 8.46 -0.02 9.10
CA LEU A 65 8.62 1.41 8.81
C LEU A 65 9.02 2.22 10.04
N ALA A 66 8.42 1.92 11.20
CA ALA A 66 8.73 2.60 12.47
C ALA A 66 10.18 2.39 12.94
N ARG A 67 10.89 1.37 12.42
CA ARG A 67 12.31 1.12 12.72
C ARG A 67 13.29 1.80 11.76
N LEU A 68 12.80 2.37 10.66
CA LEU A 68 13.66 3.02 9.67
C LEU A 68 14.05 4.42 10.15
N SER A 69 15.35 4.73 10.08
CA SER A 69 15.86 6.07 10.42
C SER A 69 15.67 7.10 9.30
N ASN A 70 15.39 6.64 8.08
CA ASN A 70 15.17 7.45 6.89
C ASN A 70 14.02 6.85 6.07
N ALA A 71 13.42 7.66 5.18
CA ALA A 71 12.42 7.16 4.25
C ALA A 71 13.05 6.12 3.29
N GLU A 72 12.56 4.88 3.35
CA GLU A 72 12.86 3.81 2.40
C GLU A 72 11.56 3.48 1.65
N TYR A 73 11.67 3.35 0.32
CA TYR A 73 10.54 3.03 -0.54
C TYR A 73 10.76 1.68 -1.24
N PRO A 74 9.71 0.86 -1.37
CA PRO A 74 9.77 -0.50 -1.93
C PRO A 74 9.85 -0.47 -3.46
N ASN A 75 10.91 0.14 -4.00
CA ASN A 75 11.09 0.40 -5.43
C ASN A 75 11.09 -0.87 -6.29
N GLU A 76 11.47 -2.03 -5.72
CA GLU A 76 11.41 -3.32 -6.40
C GLU A 76 9.97 -3.75 -6.75
N TYR A 77 8.96 -3.22 -6.05
CA TYR A 77 7.53 -3.48 -6.28
C TYR A 77 6.83 -2.33 -7.03
N ARG A 78 7.60 -1.49 -7.71
CA ARG A 78 7.08 -0.30 -8.41
C ARG A 78 5.94 -0.64 -9.36
N ARG A 79 6.06 -1.72 -10.14
CA ARG A 79 5.04 -2.07 -11.15
C ARG A 79 3.71 -2.43 -10.52
N GLU A 80 3.74 -3.18 -9.43
CA GLU A 80 2.57 -3.56 -8.64
C GLU A 80 1.92 -2.32 -8.04
N ILE A 81 2.72 -1.42 -7.45
CA ILE A 81 2.23 -0.17 -6.87
C ILE A 81 1.62 0.74 -7.94
N GLU A 82 2.23 0.87 -9.12
CA GLU A 82 1.67 1.61 -10.26
C GLU A 82 0.33 1.02 -10.72
N GLY A 83 0.18 -0.31 -10.71
CA GLY A 83 -1.10 -0.98 -10.93
C GLY A 83 -2.17 -0.60 -9.90
N ILE A 84 -1.79 -0.58 -8.61
CA ILE A 84 -2.68 -0.14 -7.52
C ILE A 84 -3.07 1.34 -7.70
N ILE A 85 -2.14 2.22 -8.11
CA ILE A 85 -2.42 3.63 -8.40
C ILE A 85 -3.40 3.74 -9.57
N ALA A 86 -3.19 2.99 -10.65
CA ALA A 86 -4.08 3.01 -11.80
C ALA A 86 -5.51 2.58 -11.44
N GLN A 87 -5.65 1.56 -10.58
CA GLN A 87 -6.95 1.05 -10.15
C GLN A 87 -7.67 2.01 -9.18
N TRP A 88 -6.96 2.50 -8.15
CA TRP A 88 -7.60 3.21 -7.03
C TRP A 88 -7.49 4.73 -7.10
N ARG A 89 -6.62 5.27 -7.96
CA ARG A 89 -6.41 6.71 -8.20
C ARG A 89 -6.36 7.02 -9.71
N PRO A 90 -7.34 6.56 -10.51
CA PRO A 90 -7.27 6.62 -11.98
C PRO A 90 -7.09 8.05 -12.51
N GLY A 91 -7.69 9.06 -11.87
CA GLY A 91 -7.53 10.46 -12.27
C GLY A 91 -6.12 11.02 -12.04
N ILE A 92 -5.44 10.60 -10.95
CA ILE A 92 -4.05 10.99 -10.69
C ILE A 92 -3.13 10.26 -11.66
N TRP A 93 -3.38 8.97 -11.89
CA TRP A 93 -2.63 8.14 -12.83
C TRP A 93 -2.66 8.71 -14.26
N ALA A 94 -3.85 9.02 -14.77
CA ALA A 94 -4.02 9.58 -16.11
C ALA A 94 -3.27 10.92 -16.28
N ARG A 95 -3.29 11.78 -15.26
CA ARG A 95 -2.55 13.05 -15.26
C ARG A 95 -1.03 12.84 -15.27
N ALA A 96 -0.53 11.87 -14.51
CA ALA A 96 0.89 11.56 -14.48
C ALA A 96 1.37 11.06 -15.85
N GLN A 97 0.61 10.19 -16.52
CA GLN A 97 0.94 9.68 -17.85
C GLN A 97 0.90 10.76 -18.94
N ALA A 98 0.03 11.76 -18.82
CA ALA A 98 -0.06 12.86 -19.78
C ALA A 98 1.12 13.86 -19.69
N THR A 99 1.91 13.79 -18.61
CA THR A 99 3.02 14.72 -18.34
C THR A 99 4.41 14.06 -18.55
N ALA A 100 4.45 12.77 -18.88
CA ALA A 100 5.66 11.98 -19.12
C ALA A 100 6.03 11.91 -20.61
#